data_AF-A0A842Q8Q2-F1
#
_entry.id   AF-A0A842Q8Q2-F1
#
_cell.length_a   1.000
_cell.length_b   1.000
_cell.length_c   1.000
_cell.angle_alpha   90.00
_cell.angle_beta   90.00
_cell.angle_gamma   90.00
#
_symmetry.space_group_name_H-M   'P 1'
#
loop_
_entity.id
_entity.type
_entity.pdbx_description
1 polymer ?
#
loop_
_entity_poly.entity_id
_entity_poly.type
_entity_poly.pdbx_seq_one_letter_code
_entity_poly.pdbx_strand_id
1 'polypeptide(L)' 'MEKIKSFLKGFGKGFKKFGEGVSNVVNFVLLTFVYFIGIGITSLFAKIFGKKFLDMKEGEKSYWKNKEGEKELKDYKKMF' A
#
# COMPACT_ATOMS: atom_id res chain seq x y z
N MET A 1 -21.63 -33.32 31.30
CA MET A 1 -21.20 -31.90 31.37
C MET A 1 -20.05 -31.55 30.42
N GLU A 2 -19.08 -32.44 30.17
CA GLU A 2 -17.93 -32.11 29.31
C GLU A 2 -18.28 -31.75 27.85
N LYS A 3 -19.27 -32.44 27.26
CA LYS A 3 -19.74 -32.15 25.89
C LYS A 3 -20.30 -30.72 25.76
N ILE A 4 -21.02 -30.25 26.78
CA ILE A 4 -21.58 -28.90 26.82
C ILE A 4 -20.47 -27.85 26.94
N LYS A 5 -19.47 -28.09 27.80
CA LYS A 5 -18.30 -27.20 27.92
C LYS A 5 -17.52 -27.11 26.60
N SER A 6 -17.34 -28.24 25.90
CA SER A 6 -16.68 -28.27 24.59
C SER A 6 -17.48 -27.51 23.52
N PHE A 7 -18.81 -27.68 23.50
CA PHE A 7 -19.70 -26.96 22.59
C PHE A 7 -19.64 -25.44 22.80
N LEU A 8 -19.74 -24.97 24.04
CA LEU A 8 -19.62 -23.54 24.36
C LEU A 8 -18.24 -22.97 24.00
N LYS A 9 -17.18 -23.76 24.18
CA LYS A 9 -15.82 -23.37 23.78
C LYS A 9 -15.69 -23.25 22.25
N GLY A 10 -16.29 -24.17 21.49
CA GLY A 10 -16.36 -24.11 20.03
C GLY A 10 -17.17 -22.90 19.55
N PHE A 11 -18.34 -22.68 20.14
CA PHE A 11 -19.21 -21.55 19.84
C PHE A 11 -18.52 -20.20 20.10
N GLY A 12 -17.87 -20.04 21.26
CA GLY A 12 -17.13 -18.82 21.59
C GLY A 12 -15.97 -18.55 20.62
N LYS A 13 -15.26 -19.60 20.16
CA LYS A 13 -14.22 -19.46 19.12
C LYS A 13 -14.81 -19.02 17.78
N GLY A 14 -15.96 -19.55 17.40
CA GLY A 14 -16.68 -19.14 16.18
C GLY A 14 -17.11 -17.68 16.25
N PHE A 15 -17.70 -17.27 17.37
CA PHE A 15 -18.13 -15.90 17.59
C PHE A 15 -16.95 -14.91 17.60
N LYS A 16 -15.82 -15.30 18.19
CA LYS A 16 -14.58 -14.49 18.14
C LYS A 16 -14.12 -14.24 16.71
N LYS A 17 -14.03 -15.30 15.89
CA LYS A 17 -13.64 -15.18 14.47
C LYS A 17 -14.64 -14.35 13.67
N PHE A 18 -15.94 -14.50 13.96
CA PHE A 18 -16.98 -13.68 13.33
C PHE A 18 -16.81 -12.20 13.69
N GLY A 19 -16.59 -11.89 14.97
CA GLY A 19 -16.31 -10.54 15.44
C GLY A 19 -15.05 -9.93 14.81
N GLU A 20 -13.98 -10.72 14.69
CA GLU A 20 -12.75 -10.31 13.97
C GLU A 20 -13.05 -9.98 12.49
N GLY A 21 -13.86 -10.82 11.81
CA GLY A 21 -14.29 -10.57 10.44
C GLY A 21 -15.09 -9.28 10.28
N VAL A 22 -16.09 -9.07 11.15
CA VAL A 22 -16.90 -7.84 11.16
C VAL A 22 -16.02 -6.62 11.45
N SER A 23 -15.12 -6.72 12.44
CA SER A 23 -14.19 -5.62 12.78
C SER A 23 -13.30 -5.25 11.60
N ASN A 24 -12.81 -6.22 10.84
CA ASN A 24 -11.98 -5.95 9.66
C ASN A 24 -12.78 -5.24 8.56
N VAL A 25 -14.02 -5.67 8.30
CA VAL A 25 -14.90 -5.03 7.32
C VAL A 25 -15.21 -3.59 7.73
N VAL A 26 -15.58 -3.36 8.99
CA VAL A 26 -15.87 -2.02 9.51
C VAL A 26 -14.64 -1.12 9.42
N ASN A 27 -13.47 -1.60 9.82
CA ASN A 27 -12.22 -0.85 9.71
C ASN A 27 -11.89 -0.51 8.25
N PHE A 28 -12.07 -1.46 7.33
CA PHE A 28 -11.84 -1.22 5.91
C PHE A 28 -12.76 -0.13 5.37
N VAL A 29 -14.06 -0.18 5.70
CA VAL A 29 -15.03 0.84 5.27
C VAL A 29 -14.68 2.20 5.88
N LEU A 30 -14.34 2.25 7.16
CA LEU A 30 -13.96 3.48 7.84
C LEU A 30 -12.70 4.10 7.22
N LEU A 31 -11.64 3.31 7.02
CA LEU A 31 -10.40 3.74 6.39
C LEU A 31 -10.64 4.22 4.97
N THR A 32 -11.45 3.49 4.19
CA THR A 32 -11.84 3.88 2.85
C THR A 32 -12.48 5.26 2.86
N PHE A 33 -13.48 5.47 3.70
CA PHE A 33 -14.17 6.76 3.82
C PHE A 33 -13.21 7.89 4.21
N VAL A 34 -12.37 7.68 5.23
CA VAL A 34 -11.38 8.67 5.68
C VAL A 34 -10.35 8.97 4.59
N TYR A 35 -9.91 7.96 3.83
CA TYR A 35 -8.96 8.15 2.74
C TYR A 35 -9.58 9.01 1.63
N PHE A 36 -10.77 8.65 1.15
CA PHE A 36 -11.42 9.39 0.07
C PHE A 36 -11.85 10.79 0.49
N ILE A 37 -12.37 10.97 1.69
CA ILE A 37 -12.80 12.30 2.16
C ILE A 37 -11.61 13.12 2.61
N GLY A 38 -10.77 12.61 3.50
CA GLY A 38 -9.61 13.33 4.01
C GLY A 38 -8.63 13.70 2.91
N ILE A 39 -8.16 12.73 2.13
CA ILE A 39 -7.17 12.97 1.08
C ILE A 39 -7.83 13.56 -0.16
N GLY A 40 -9.03 13.10 -0.54
CA GLY A 40 -9.73 13.64 -1.70
C GLY A 40 -10.05 15.11 -1.54
N ILE A 41 -10.61 15.53 -0.39
CA ILE A 41 -10.87 16.95 -0.10
C ILE A 41 -9.55 17.72 -0.02
N THR A 42 -8.53 17.20 0.66
CA THR A 42 -7.22 17.86 0.72
C THR A 42 -6.61 18.05 -0.67
N SER A 43 -6.73 17.07 -1.56
CA SER A 43 -6.23 17.15 -2.93
C SER A 43 -7.03 18.15 -3.78
N LEU A 44 -8.35 18.24 -3.56
CA LEU A 44 -9.22 19.23 -4.20
C LEU A 44 -8.80 20.65 -3.80
N PHE A 45 -8.63 20.90 -2.50
CA PHE A 45 -8.14 22.19 -2.01
C PHE A 45 -6.73 22.49 -2.54
N ALA A 46 -5.80 21.54 -2.47
CA ALA A 46 -4.45 21.73 -2.99
C ALA A 46 -4.45 22.10 -4.48
N LYS A 47 -5.34 21.49 -5.28
CA LYS A 47 -5.53 21.83 -6.69
C LYS A 47 -6.05 23.26 -6.87
N ILE A 48 -7.00 23.71 -6.05
CA ILE A 48 -7.51 25.09 -6.07
C ILE A 48 -6.38 26.09 -5.73
N PHE A 49 -5.53 25.78 -4.76
CA PHE A 49 -4.39 26.63 -4.37
C PHE A 49 -3.16 26.45 -5.26
N GLY A 50 -3.26 25.70 -6.36
CA GLY A 50 -2.14 25.47 -7.28
C GLY A 50 -0.97 24.65 -6.72
N LYS A 51 -1.14 23.99 -5.56
CA LYS A 51 -0.13 23.07 -5.02
C LYS A 51 -0.09 21.80 -5.87
N LYS A 52 1.03 21.59 -6.57
CA LYS A 52 1.37 20.33 -7.21
C LYS A 52 2.14 19.46 -6.22
N PHE A 53 1.60 18.30 -5.85
CA PHE A 53 2.28 17.36 -4.95
C PHE A 53 3.42 16.61 -5.65
N LEU A 54 3.27 16.33 -6.95
CA LEU A 54 4.36 15.88 -7.80
C LEU A 54 4.88 17.07 -8.60
N ASP A 55 6.15 17.40 -8.39
CA ASP A 55 6.90 18.30 -9.27
C ASP A 55 7.20 17.52 -10.56
N MET A 56 6.25 17.52 -11.50
CA MET A 56 6.42 16.97 -12.85
C MET A 56 7.36 17.86 -13.69
N LYS A 57 8.52 18.23 -13.14
CA LYS A 57 9.62 18.67 -13.99
C LYS A 57 9.93 17.49 -14.88
N GLU A 58 9.84 17.68 -16.19
CA GLU A 58 10.47 16.78 -17.15
C GLU A 58 11.94 16.73 -16.77
N GLY A 59 12.30 15.72 -15.98
CA GLY A 59 13.66 15.55 -15.51
C GLY A 59 14.52 15.44 -16.74
N GLU A 60 15.51 16.34 -16.85
CA GLU A 60 16.56 16.27 -17.85
C GLU A 60 16.97 14.81 -18.02
N LYS A 61 16.80 14.30 -19.25
CA LYS A 61 17.22 12.98 -19.74
C LYS A 61 17.53 11.98 -18.61
N SER A 62 16.53 11.16 -18.28
CA SER A 62 16.64 9.87 -17.59
C SER A 62 18.10 9.42 -17.32
N TYR A 63 18.47 9.28 -16.04
CA TYR A 63 19.78 8.75 -15.62
C TYR A 63 20.14 7.38 -16.22
N TRP A 64 19.15 6.71 -16.80
CA TRP A 64 19.34 5.54 -17.65
C TRP A 64 19.95 5.97 -18.98
N LYS A 65 21.29 6.05 -19.02
CA LYS A 65 22.01 5.97 -20.29
C LYS A 65 21.54 4.68 -20.99
N ASN A 66 21.06 4.80 -22.23
CA ASN A 66 20.88 3.65 -23.11
C ASN A 66 22.20 2.86 -23.08
N LYS A 67 22.17 1.64 -22.53
CA LYS A 67 23.30 0.72 -22.66
C LYS A 67 23.30 0.24 -24.10
N GLU A 68 23.88 1.06 -24.98
CA GLU A 68 24.37 0.59 -26.26
C GLU A 68 25.37 -0.52 -25.96
N GLY A 69 24.98 -1.74 -26.33
CA GLY A 69 25.79 -2.93 -26.15
C GLY A 69 27.02 -2.85 -27.04
N GLU A 70 28.14 -2.49 -26.43
CA GLU A 70 29.51 -2.92 -26.77
C GLU A 70 30.46 -2.09 -25.89
N LYS A 71 30.59 -2.48 -24.62
CA LYS A 71 31.80 -2.12 -23.88
C LYS A 71 32.69 -3.34 -23.86
N GLU A 72 33.79 -3.20 -24.61
CA GLU A 72 34.76 -4.22 -24.94
C GLU A 72 35.08 -5.14 -23.77
N LEU A 73 35.37 -6.39 -24.13
CA LEU A 73 35.68 -7.47 -23.21
C LEU A 73 37.01 -7.29 -22.38
N LYS A 74 37.50 -6.05 -22.23
CA LYS A 74 38.71 -5.68 -21.47
C LYS A 74 38.48 -4.97 -20.13
N ASP A 75 37.36 -4.27 -19.92
CA ASP A 75 37.19 -3.43 -18.72
C ASP A 75 36.80 -4.19 -17.44
N TYR A 76 36.11 -5.34 -17.52
CA TYR A 76 35.80 -6.13 -16.30
C TYR A 76 37.00 -6.94 -15.78
N LYS A 77 38.07 -7.12 -16.56
CA LYS A 77 39.29 -7.78 -16.07
C LYS A 77 40.10 -6.94 -15.08
N LYS A 78 39.77 -5.66 -14.88
CA LYS A 78 40.41 -4.80 -13.88
C LYS A 78 39.68 -4.77 -12.53
N MET A 79 38.54 -5.44 -12.41
CA MET A 79 37.73 -5.48 -11.18
C MET A 79 37.95 -6.73 -10.33
N PHE A 80 38.79 -7.66 -10.78
CA PHE A 80 39.23 -8.84 -10.02
C PHE A 80 40.75 -8.90 -9.96
#